data_AF-A0A1H5CJH5-F1
#
_entry.id   AF-A0A1H5CJH5-F1
#
_cell.length_a   1.000
_cell.length_b   1.000
_cell.length_c   1.000
_cell.angle_alpha   90.00
_cell.angle_beta   90.00
_cell.angle_gamma   90.00
#
_symmetry.space_group_name_H-M   'P 1'
#
loop_
_entity.id
_entity.type
_entity.pdbx_description
1 polymer ?
#
loop_
_entity_poly.entity_id
_entity_poly.type
_entity_poly.pdbx_seq_one_letter_code
_entity_poly.pdbx_strand_id
1 'polypeptide(L)'
;MVVIADIAAQGVQMALVLLLPPLLVGFVRKLKARLLSRQGPSLVQPYRDLLRLLRKDVVLAPNASWLFRVAPYLIFSAIWAAADLIPTFATGLPFSWSADIIAIIALIASARFFLTLAGLDIGTSFGGIGSSRDVMIATLAEPAMIMIVFTIALVAGSTQLSTLAGFMLSPQVGLRVSLGLALIALIMVAIAENARIPVDNPATHLELTMVHEAMVLEYSGRHLAMIELAAALKLQLYLALIICVFVPWGLARPGDGITAYAVGMVAFILKLGVGGVLLALFETTIAKMRVFRVPEFLGAALMLGLLGTLLLFVSRSL
;
A
#
# COMPACT_ATOMS: atom_id res chain seq x y z
N MET A 1 1.26 25.40 23.63
CA MET A 1 0.75 25.64 22.26
C MET A 1 1.33 24.66 21.24
N VAL A 2 2.64 24.37 21.26
CA VAL A 2 3.29 23.40 20.34
C VAL A 2 2.64 22.00 20.39
N VAL A 3 2.45 21.43 21.58
CA VAL A 3 1.82 20.10 21.76
C VAL A 3 0.40 20.00 21.17
N ILE A 4 -0.41 21.07 21.28
CA ILE A 4 -1.77 21.08 20.74
C ILE A 4 -1.74 21.11 19.20
N ALA A 5 -0.82 21.88 18.62
CA ALA A 5 -0.64 21.93 17.17
C ALA A 5 -0.15 20.59 16.62
N ASP A 6 0.77 19.90 17.30
CA ASP A 6 1.29 18.60 16.88
C ASP A 6 0.22 17.50 16.96
N ILE A 7 -0.62 17.51 18.00
CA ILE A 7 -1.76 16.58 18.12
C ILE A 7 -2.79 16.88 17.03
N ALA A 8 -3.08 18.16 16.76
CA ALA A 8 -3.99 18.53 15.69
C ALA A 8 -3.46 18.10 14.31
N ALA A 9 -2.16 18.27 14.06
CA ALA A 9 -1.49 17.80 12.84
C ALA A 9 -1.56 16.27 12.71
N GLN A 10 -1.36 15.52 13.80
CA GLN A 10 -1.57 14.06 13.78
C GLN A 10 -3.01 13.70 13.44
N GLY A 11 -4.00 14.36 14.03
CA GLY A 11 -5.41 14.14 13.70
C GLY A 11 -5.73 14.43 12.22
N VAL A 12 -5.10 15.47 11.65
CA VAL A 12 -5.20 15.77 10.22
C VAL A 12 -4.54 14.67 9.38
N GLN A 13 -3.37 14.15 9.78
CA GLN A 13 -2.74 13.02 9.10
C GLN A 13 -3.66 11.80 9.09
N MET A 14 -4.19 11.40 10.24
CA MET A 14 -5.11 10.26 10.35
C MET A 14 -6.34 10.44 9.46
N ALA A 15 -6.91 11.64 9.43
CA ALA A 15 -8.06 11.96 8.58
C ALA A 15 -7.71 11.92 7.09
N LEU A 16 -6.56 12.48 6.69
CA LEU A 16 -6.06 12.42 5.31
C LEU A 16 -5.84 10.98 4.88
N VAL A 17 -5.18 10.18 5.74
CA VAL A 17 -4.89 8.77 5.48
C VAL A 17 -6.18 7.98 5.28
N LEU A 18 -7.22 8.26 6.07
CA LEU A 18 -8.50 7.56 5.97
C LEU A 18 -9.37 8.03 4.79
N LEU A 19 -9.36 9.34 4.49
CA LEU A 19 -10.28 9.92 3.52
C LEU A 19 -9.74 9.92 2.10
N LEU A 20 -8.45 10.15 1.84
CA LEU A 20 -7.89 10.18 0.47
C LEU A 20 -7.94 8.86 -0.33
N PRO A 21 -7.82 7.66 0.26
CA PRO A 21 -7.63 6.43 -0.52
C PRO A 21 -8.78 6.12 -1.49
N PRO A 22 -10.07 6.23 -1.11
CA PRO A 22 -11.17 6.04 -2.06
C PRO A 22 -11.13 7.06 -3.21
N LEU A 23 -10.71 8.31 -2.96
CA LEU A 23 -10.52 9.31 -4.02
C LEU A 23 -9.40 8.90 -4.97
N LEU A 24 -8.29 8.38 -4.45
CA LEU A 24 -7.17 7.89 -5.25
C LEU A 24 -7.60 6.73 -6.16
N VAL A 25 -8.36 5.77 -5.64
CA VAL A 25 -8.94 4.68 -6.45
C VAL A 25 -9.86 5.25 -7.54
N GLY A 26 -10.72 6.21 -7.20
CA GLY A 26 -11.63 6.87 -8.15
C GLY A 26 -10.88 7.64 -9.24
N PHE A 27 -9.79 8.32 -8.86
CA PHE A 27 -8.90 9.03 -9.76
C PHE A 27 -8.21 8.08 -10.76
N VAL A 28 -7.60 6.99 -10.28
CA VAL A 28 -7.00 5.96 -11.14
C VAL A 28 -8.04 5.38 -12.09
N ARG A 29 -9.24 5.02 -11.61
CA ARG A 29 -10.34 4.51 -12.45
C ARG A 29 -10.76 5.51 -13.53
N LYS A 30 -10.85 6.80 -13.20
CA LYS A 30 -11.20 7.86 -14.16
C LYS A 30 -10.13 8.00 -15.24
N LEU A 31 -8.86 8.03 -14.84
CA LEU A 31 -7.74 8.16 -15.77
C LEU A 31 -7.68 6.97 -16.73
N LYS A 32 -7.77 5.74 -16.22
CA LYS A 32 -7.80 4.54 -17.09
C LYS A 32 -8.93 4.60 -18.11
N ALA A 33 -10.12 5.02 -17.69
CA ALA A 33 -11.24 5.17 -18.62
C ALA A 33 -10.93 6.20 -19.71
N ARG A 34 -10.36 7.37 -19.35
CA ARG A 34 -9.98 8.41 -20.31
C ARG A 34 -8.87 7.97 -21.27
N LEU A 35 -7.86 7.27 -20.77
CA LEU A 35 -6.78 6.69 -21.59
C LEU A 35 -7.30 5.65 -22.59
N LEU A 36 -8.39 4.95 -22.24
CA LEU A 36 -9.09 4.03 -23.12
C LEU A 36 -10.24 4.69 -23.91
N SER A 37 -10.22 6.02 -24.05
CA SER A 37 -11.22 6.81 -24.80
C SER A 37 -12.68 6.63 -24.33
N ARG A 38 -12.88 6.39 -23.02
CA ARG A 38 -14.20 6.29 -22.35
C ARG A 38 -14.39 7.41 -21.34
N GLN A 39 -15.64 7.78 -21.05
CA GLN A 39 -15.90 8.83 -20.05
C GLN A 39 -15.53 8.40 -18.62
N GLY A 40 -15.80 7.16 -18.24
CA GLY A 40 -15.52 6.62 -16.90
C GLY A 40 -16.42 7.17 -15.78
N PRO A 41 -16.43 6.52 -14.61
CA PRO A 41 -17.23 6.93 -13.45
C PRO A 41 -16.81 8.30 -12.90
N SER A 42 -17.55 8.83 -11.91
CA SER A 42 -17.13 10.04 -11.19
C SER A 42 -15.97 9.76 -10.21
N LEU A 43 -15.18 10.78 -9.85
CA LEU A 43 -14.07 10.63 -8.89
C LEU A 43 -14.54 10.16 -7.52
N VAL A 44 -15.72 10.61 -7.10
CA VAL A 44 -16.31 10.28 -5.79
C VAL A 44 -17.09 8.96 -5.79
N GLN A 45 -17.09 8.23 -6.90
CA GLN A 45 -17.82 6.96 -7.02
C GLN A 45 -17.45 5.94 -5.92
N PRO A 46 -16.16 5.72 -5.58
CA PRO A 46 -15.81 4.76 -4.55
C PRO A 46 -16.39 5.08 -3.17
N TYR A 47 -16.54 6.36 -2.80
CA TYR A 47 -17.22 6.74 -1.56
C TYR A 47 -18.70 6.37 -1.59
N ARG A 48 -19.37 6.59 -2.72
CA ARG A 48 -20.79 6.22 -2.89
C ARG A 48 -20.97 4.71 -2.83
N ASP A 49 -20.02 3.96 -3.40
CA ASP A 49 -20.04 2.49 -3.35
C ASP A 49 -19.85 1.97 -1.92
N LEU A 50 -18.91 2.55 -1.15
CA LEU A 50 -18.72 2.23 0.28
C LEU A 50 -19.97 2.57 1.10
N LEU A 51 -20.53 3.77 0.94
CA LEU A 51 -21.76 4.19 1.60
C LEU A 51 -22.94 3.25 1.27
N ARG A 52 -23.04 2.81 0.01
CA ARG A 52 -24.04 1.84 -0.41
C ARG A 52 -23.83 0.50 0.28
N LEU A 53 -22.60 -0.02 0.35
CA LEU A 53 -22.29 -1.30 0.99
C LEU A 53 -22.58 -1.26 2.49
N LEU A 54 -22.26 -0.16 3.18
CA LEU A 54 -22.55 0.02 4.61
C LEU A 54 -24.05 0.02 4.93
N ARG A 55 -24.90 0.38 3.95
CA ARG A 55 -26.37 0.38 4.10
C ARG A 55 -27.03 -0.95 3.72
N LYS A 56 -26.28 -1.89 3.15
CA LYS A 56 -26.80 -3.20 2.79
C LYS A 56 -26.77 -4.14 3.98
N ASP A 57 -27.76 -5.01 4.05
CA ASP A 57 -27.77 -6.12 4.99
C ASP A 57 -26.62 -7.10 4.70
N VAL A 58 -26.13 -7.69 5.78
CA VAL A 58 -25.07 -8.69 5.72
C VAL A 58 -25.70 -10.06 5.57
N VAL A 59 -25.32 -10.75 4.51
CA VAL A 59 -25.60 -12.17 4.29
C VAL A 59 -24.33 -12.95 4.65
N LEU A 60 -24.48 -13.91 5.57
CA LEU A 60 -23.42 -14.82 5.99
C LEU A 60 -23.80 -16.25 5.62
N ALA A 61 -22.82 -17.03 5.18
CA ALA A 61 -23.00 -18.47 5.01
C ALA A 61 -23.34 -19.15 6.35
N PRO A 62 -24.16 -20.21 6.36
CA PRO A 62 -24.51 -20.94 7.59
C PRO A 62 -23.29 -21.47 8.35
N ASN A 63 -22.25 -21.83 7.62
CA ASN A 63 -21.01 -22.41 8.15
C ASN A 63 -19.94 -21.35 8.47
N ALA A 64 -20.21 -20.06 8.27
CA ALA A 64 -19.24 -19.00 8.54
C ALA A 64 -18.92 -18.94 10.03
N SER A 65 -17.64 -19.04 10.36
CA SER A 65 -17.19 -19.02 11.75
C SER A 65 -17.19 -17.59 12.30
N TRP A 66 -16.82 -17.47 13.59
CA TRP A 66 -16.62 -16.17 14.21
C TRP A 66 -15.50 -15.36 13.52
N LEU A 67 -14.51 -16.05 12.93
CA LEU A 67 -13.36 -15.41 12.29
C LEU A 67 -13.80 -14.61 11.07
N PHE A 68 -14.68 -15.16 10.22
CA PHE A 68 -15.22 -14.45 9.06
C PHE A 68 -15.91 -13.13 9.43
N ARG A 69 -16.52 -13.05 10.62
CA ARG A 69 -17.20 -11.83 11.08
C ARG A 69 -16.21 -10.77 11.59
N VAL A 70 -15.09 -11.19 12.16
CA VAL A 70 -14.11 -10.30 12.82
C VAL A 70 -12.98 -9.89 11.87
N ALA A 71 -12.59 -10.75 10.94
CA ALA A 71 -11.46 -10.54 10.05
C ALA A 71 -11.51 -9.21 9.26
N PRO A 72 -12.63 -8.75 8.68
CA PRO A 72 -12.69 -7.46 7.97
C PRO A 72 -12.25 -6.27 8.83
N TYR A 73 -12.58 -6.29 10.12
CA TYR A 73 -12.22 -5.22 11.05
C TYR A 73 -10.75 -5.29 11.45
N LEU A 74 -10.20 -6.50 11.64
CA LEU A 74 -8.77 -6.68 11.92
C LEU A 74 -7.91 -6.26 10.73
N ILE A 75 -8.30 -6.67 9.52
CA ILE A 75 -7.62 -6.30 8.26
C ILE A 75 -7.61 -4.78 8.10
N PHE A 76 -8.77 -4.15 8.23
CA PHE A 76 -8.86 -2.68 8.14
C PHE A 76 -8.02 -1.98 9.20
N SER A 77 -8.11 -2.41 10.47
CA SER A 77 -7.40 -1.77 11.57
C SER A 77 -5.89 -1.89 11.41
N ALA A 78 -5.39 -3.07 11.00
CA ALA A 78 -3.96 -3.30 10.78
C ALA A 78 -3.42 -2.45 9.62
N ILE A 79 -4.13 -2.39 8.49
CA ILE A 79 -3.72 -1.56 7.34
C ILE A 79 -3.82 -0.07 7.66
N TRP A 80 -4.86 0.35 8.38
CA TRP A 80 -5.01 1.75 8.78
C TRP A 80 -3.91 2.18 9.74
N ALA A 81 -3.60 1.37 10.76
CA ALA A 81 -2.47 1.63 11.65
C ALA A 81 -1.14 1.69 10.90
N ALA A 82 -0.90 0.76 9.97
CA ALA A 82 0.31 0.74 9.15
C ALA A 82 0.43 2.00 8.26
N ALA A 83 -0.68 2.45 7.68
CA ALA A 83 -0.72 3.64 6.84
C ALA A 83 -0.51 4.93 7.64
N ASP A 84 -1.04 5.00 8.87
CA ASP A 84 -0.92 6.19 9.73
C ASP A 84 0.50 6.37 10.31
N LEU A 85 1.28 5.29 10.42
CA LEU A 85 2.68 5.35 10.82
C LEU A 85 3.59 5.99 9.75
N ILE A 86 3.16 6.05 8.49
CA ILE A 86 3.98 6.63 7.42
C ILE A 86 3.93 8.16 7.49
N PRO A 87 5.07 8.86 7.58
CA PRO A 87 5.11 10.31 7.46
C PRO A 87 4.59 10.75 6.09
N THR A 88 3.46 11.46 6.06
CA THR A 88 2.82 11.90 4.81
C THR A 88 3.21 13.31 4.42
N PHE A 89 2.92 14.30 5.28
CA PHE A 89 3.20 15.71 5.03
C PHE A 89 4.17 16.35 6.02
N ALA A 90 4.38 15.74 7.18
CA ALA A 90 5.27 16.23 8.23
C ALA A 90 6.07 15.10 8.85
N THR A 91 7.26 15.42 9.35
CA THR A 91 8.08 14.50 10.17
C THR A 91 8.03 14.91 11.63
N GLY A 92 8.29 13.97 12.54
CA GLY A 92 8.37 14.23 13.98
C GLY A 92 7.03 14.50 14.67
N LEU A 93 5.91 14.04 14.08
CA LEU A 93 4.62 14.00 14.76
C LEU A 93 4.63 13.04 15.97
N PRO A 94 3.69 13.13 16.93
CA PRO A 94 3.75 12.40 18.20
C PRO A 94 3.94 10.87 18.10
N PHE A 95 3.50 10.22 17.03
CA PHE A 95 3.68 8.76 16.82
C PHE A 95 4.89 8.39 15.96
N SER A 96 5.74 9.36 15.58
CA SER A 96 6.90 9.10 14.72
C SER A 96 7.92 8.14 15.34
N TRP A 97 8.02 8.09 16.68
CA TRP A 97 8.93 7.19 17.38
C TRP A 97 8.55 5.71 17.22
N SER A 98 7.26 5.41 17.01
CA SER A 98 6.75 4.06 16.74
C SER A 98 6.75 3.69 15.26
N ALA A 99 7.07 4.63 14.36
CA ALA A 99 7.06 4.43 12.92
C ALA A 99 8.33 3.72 12.42
N ASP A 100 8.36 2.40 12.58
CA ASP A 100 9.41 1.51 12.05
C ASP A 100 8.91 0.78 10.79
N ILE A 101 9.73 0.70 9.73
CA ILE A 101 9.33 -0.03 8.51
C ILE A 101 9.07 -1.52 8.79
N ILE A 102 9.83 -2.15 9.69
CA ILE A 102 9.65 -3.56 10.04
C ILE A 102 8.27 -3.77 10.69
N ALA A 103 7.85 -2.86 11.57
CA ALA A 103 6.53 -2.89 12.17
C ALA A 103 5.41 -2.73 11.13
N ILE A 104 5.60 -1.82 10.16
CA ILE A 104 4.66 -1.65 9.03
C ILE A 104 4.54 -2.93 8.21
N ILE A 105 5.66 -3.59 7.87
CA ILE A 105 5.64 -4.87 7.15
C ILE A 105 4.89 -5.93 7.96
N ALA A 106 5.15 -6.03 9.26
CA ALA A 106 4.47 -6.99 10.14
C ALA A 106 2.96 -6.76 10.21
N LEU A 107 2.51 -5.50 10.22
CA LEU A 107 1.08 -5.15 10.18
C LEU A 107 0.44 -5.53 8.84
N ILE A 108 1.11 -5.28 7.71
CA ILE A 108 0.63 -5.69 6.37
C ILE A 108 0.55 -7.22 6.28
N ALA A 109 1.59 -7.94 6.73
CA ALA A 109 1.62 -9.39 6.77
C ALA A 109 0.50 -9.97 7.66
N SER A 110 0.23 -9.34 8.80
CA SER A 110 -0.87 -9.72 9.69
C SER A 110 -2.24 -9.53 9.02
N ALA A 111 -2.45 -8.42 8.33
CA ALA A 111 -3.68 -8.17 7.59
C ALA A 111 -3.88 -9.23 6.48
N ARG A 112 -2.82 -9.58 5.75
CA ARG A 112 -2.84 -10.63 4.73
C ARG A 112 -3.17 -12.00 5.34
N PHE A 113 -2.53 -12.36 6.45
CA PHE A 113 -2.82 -13.60 7.17
C PHE A 113 -4.30 -13.73 7.53
N PHE A 114 -4.92 -12.69 8.09
CA PHE A 114 -6.35 -12.70 8.38
C PHE A 114 -7.22 -12.77 7.12
N LEU A 115 -6.83 -12.12 6.03
CA LEU A 115 -7.53 -12.20 4.75
C LEU A 115 -7.48 -13.63 4.17
N THR A 116 -6.32 -14.28 4.22
CA THR A 116 -6.14 -15.67 3.79
C THR A 116 -7.00 -16.62 4.63
N LEU A 117 -6.98 -16.50 5.96
CA LEU A 117 -7.82 -17.35 6.81
C LEU A 117 -9.31 -17.13 6.55
N ALA A 118 -9.72 -15.88 6.37
CA ALA A 118 -11.09 -15.54 6.01
C ALA A 118 -11.53 -16.17 4.67
N GLY A 119 -10.65 -16.20 3.68
CA GLY A 119 -10.90 -16.85 2.40
C GLY A 119 -11.08 -18.38 2.52
N LEU A 120 -10.43 -19.00 3.51
CA LEU A 120 -10.55 -20.45 3.77
C LEU A 120 -11.76 -20.82 4.64
N ASP A 121 -12.24 -19.89 5.48
CA ASP A 121 -13.20 -20.17 6.56
C ASP A 121 -14.54 -20.73 6.07
N ILE A 122 -15.07 -20.23 4.95
CA ILE A 122 -16.35 -20.68 4.41
C ILE A 122 -16.24 -22.05 3.71
N GLY A 123 -15.02 -22.44 3.32
CA GLY A 123 -14.76 -23.74 2.69
C GLY A 123 -15.25 -23.84 1.24
N THR A 124 -15.39 -22.72 0.51
CA THR A 124 -15.69 -22.76 -0.92
C THR A 124 -14.43 -22.99 -1.76
N SER A 125 -14.61 -23.59 -2.95
CA SER A 125 -13.47 -23.86 -3.85
C SER A 125 -12.75 -22.59 -4.30
N PHE A 126 -13.48 -21.47 -4.48
CA PHE A 126 -12.89 -20.19 -4.86
C PHE A 126 -12.05 -19.58 -3.75
N GLY A 127 -12.55 -19.59 -2.52
CA GLY A 127 -11.81 -19.10 -1.36
C GLY A 127 -10.51 -19.87 -1.16
N GLY A 128 -10.54 -21.20 -1.31
CA GLY A 128 -9.37 -22.08 -1.29
C GLY A 128 -8.33 -21.76 -2.39
N ILE A 129 -8.78 -21.65 -3.64
CA ILE A 129 -7.88 -21.36 -4.78
C ILE A 129 -7.29 -19.94 -4.66
N GLY A 130 -8.10 -18.94 -4.29
CA GLY A 130 -7.66 -17.57 -4.09
C GLY A 130 -6.61 -17.46 -2.99
N SER A 131 -6.87 -18.08 -1.84
CA SER A 131 -5.97 -18.12 -0.69
C SER A 131 -4.64 -18.82 -1.00
N SER A 132 -4.69 -19.95 -1.71
CA SER A 132 -3.47 -20.66 -2.14
C SER A 132 -2.59 -19.79 -3.04
N ARG A 133 -3.19 -19.07 -4.00
CA ARG A 133 -2.48 -18.16 -4.89
C ARG A 133 -1.92 -16.94 -4.16
N ASP A 134 -2.70 -16.33 -3.26
CA ASP A 134 -2.29 -15.16 -2.49
C ASP A 134 -1.12 -15.47 -1.53
N VAL A 135 -1.07 -16.67 -0.96
CA VAL A 135 0.08 -17.13 -0.15
C VAL A 135 1.31 -17.38 -1.02
N MET A 136 1.15 -17.96 -2.21
CA MET A 136 2.24 -18.20 -3.18
C MET A 136 2.90 -16.88 -3.63
N ILE A 137 2.12 -15.99 -4.24
CA ILE A 137 2.03 -14.58 -3.85
C ILE A 137 3.16 -14.00 -3.00
N ALA A 138 2.79 -13.86 -1.74
CA ALA A 138 3.54 -13.17 -0.73
C ALA A 138 4.72 -13.94 -0.17
N THR A 139 4.79 -15.26 -0.34
CA THR A 139 6.01 -16.04 0.01
C THR A 139 7.24 -15.50 -0.72
N LEU A 140 7.06 -14.86 -1.87
CA LEU A 140 8.12 -14.17 -2.61
C LEU A 140 8.15 -12.66 -2.38
N ALA A 141 6.98 -12.03 -2.23
CA ALA A 141 6.89 -10.58 -2.05
C ALA A 141 7.45 -10.13 -0.69
N GLU A 142 7.21 -10.88 0.40
CA GLU A 142 7.66 -10.51 1.74
C GLU A 142 9.18 -10.54 1.90
N PRO A 143 9.90 -11.61 1.48
CA PRO A 143 11.37 -11.58 1.47
C PRO A 143 11.93 -10.44 0.61
N ALA A 144 11.32 -10.17 -0.55
CA ALA A 144 11.74 -9.06 -1.41
C ALA A 144 11.59 -7.72 -0.67
N MET A 145 10.46 -7.52 0.01
CA MET A 145 10.20 -6.33 0.83
C MET A 145 11.24 -6.17 1.95
N ILE A 146 11.60 -7.25 2.64
CA ILE A 146 12.63 -7.22 3.69
C ILE A 146 13.99 -6.82 3.11
N MET A 147 14.39 -7.36 1.96
CA MET A 147 15.67 -7.01 1.31
C MET A 147 15.74 -5.54 0.89
N ILE A 148 14.63 -5.01 0.38
CA ILE A 148 14.48 -3.59 0.05
C ILE A 148 14.68 -2.73 1.31
N VAL A 149 13.96 -3.07 2.39
CA VAL A 149 14.04 -2.32 3.65
C VAL A 149 15.43 -2.40 4.25
N PHE A 150 16.08 -3.56 4.19
CA PHE A 150 17.45 -3.72 4.65
C PHE A 150 18.41 -2.80 3.88
N THR A 151 18.27 -2.70 2.56
CA THR A 151 19.06 -1.76 1.74
C THR A 151 18.88 -0.32 2.22
N ILE A 152 17.63 0.12 2.38
CA ILE A 152 17.32 1.50 2.73
C ILE A 152 17.76 1.80 4.17
N ALA A 153 17.52 0.89 5.11
CA ALA A 153 17.90 1.03 6.51
C ALA A 153 19.43 1.08 6.68
N LEU A 154 20.18 0.28 5.92
CA LEU A 154 21.65 0.36 5.92
C LEU A 154 22.15 1.70 5.40
N VAL A 155 21.49 2.28 4.38
CA VAL A 155 21.86 3.60 3.84
C VAL A 155 21.71 4.68 4.91
N ALA A 156 20.56 4.73 5.60
CA ALA A 156 20.27 5.77 6.59
C ALA A 156 20.76 5.46 8.03
N GLY A 157 21.16 4.22 8.32
CA GLY A 157 21.55 3.78 9.66
C GLY A 157 20.38 3.65 10.65
N SER A 158 19.15 3.56 10.16
CA SER A 158 17.94 3.49 11.00
C SER A 158 16.79 2.83 10.24
N THR A 159 15.90 2.16 10.96
CA THR A 159 14.64 1.59 10.47
C THR A 159 13.43 2.52 10.67
N GLN A 160 13.61 3.61 11.41
CA GLN A 160 12.55 4.59 11.68
C GLN A 160 12.29 5.46 10.44
N LEU A 161 11.03 5.60 10.02
CA LEU A 161 10.71 6.32 8.77
C LEU A 161 11.03 7.82 8.84
N SER A 162 10.87 8.44 10.00
CA SER A 162 11.15 9.86 10.16
C SER A 162 12.64 10.18 10.03
N THR A 163 13.51 9.33 10.59
CA THR A 163 14.97 9.48 10.47
C THR A 163 15.42 9.15 9.04
N LEU A 164 14.83 8.12 8.43
CA LEU A 164 15.03 7.76 7.03
C LEU A 164 14.68 8.91 6.09
N ALA A 165 13.48 9.48 6.20
CA ALA A 165 13.04 10.60 5.37
C ALA A 165 13.94 11.83 5.57
N GLY A 166 14.35 12.10 6.82
CA GLY A 166 15.31 13.16 7.13
C GLY A 166 16.68 12.93 6.48
N PHE A 167 17.20 11.71 6.54
CA PHE A 167 18.45 11.34 5.88
C PHE A 167 18.34 11.45 4.36
N MET A 168 17.22 11.02 3.77
CA MET A 168 16.97 11.07 2.33
C MET A 168 16.88 12.51 1.76
N LEU A 169 16.63 13.49 2.62
CA LEU A 169 16.70 14.92 2.28
C LEU A 169 18.12 15.50 2.36
N SER A 170 19.06 14.77 2.95
CA SER A 170 20.43 15.25 3.11
C SER A 170 21.23 15.14 1.82
N PRO A 171 22.20 16.05 1.57
CA PRO A 171 23.11 15.95 0.42
C PRO A 171 23.97 14.67 0.41
N GLN A 172 24.08 13.97 1.55
CA GLN A 172 24.94 12.80 1.74
C GLN A 172 24.41 11.53 1.05
N VAL A 173 23.15 11.54 0.64
CA VAL A 173 22.52 10.42 -0.07
C VAL A 173 23.18 10.25 -1.43
N GLY A 174 23.30 11.34 -2.22
CA GLY A 174 23.81 11.30 -3.59
C GLY A 174 23.00 10.36 -4.51
N LEU A 175 23.46 10.20 -5.74
CA LEU A 175 22.89 9.22 -6.67
C LEU A 175 23.50 7.84 -6.39
N ARG A 176 22.69 6.90 -5.85
CA ARG A 176 23.13 5.53 -5.56
C ARG A 176 22.35 4.52 -6.39
N VAL A 177 23.08 3.66 -7.10
CA VAL A 177 22.49 2.55 -7.87
C VAL A 177 21.69 1.61 -6.96
N SER A 178 22.16 1.36 -5.74
CA SER A 178 21.47 0.53 -4.76
C SER A 178 20.06 1.03 -4.42
N LEU A 179 19.88 2.35 -4.30
CA LEU A 179 18.56 2.97 -4.07
C LEU A 179 17.67 2.86 -5.31
N GLY A 180 18.23 2.98 -6.52
CA GLY A 180 17.49 2.77 -7.76
C GLY A 180 16.95 1.34 -7.88
N LEU A 181 17.78 0.34 -7.57
CA LEU A 181 17.36 -1.07 -7.57
C LEU A 181 16.28 -1.33 -6.50
N ALA A 182 16.46 -0.77 -5.30
CA ALA A 182 15.49 -0.88 -4.21
C ALA A 182 14.14 -0.23 -4.58
N LEU A 183 14.15 0.91 -5.27
CA LEU A 183 12.94 1.59 -5.75
C LEU A 183 12.18 0.72 -6.76
N ILE A 184 12.88 0.17 -7.76
CA ILE A 184 12.25 -0.68 -8.78
C ILE A 184 11.67 -1.94 -8.12
N ALA A 185 12.44 -2.59 -7.25
CA ALA A 185 11.98 -3.75 -6.49
C ALA A 185 10.74 -3.42 -5.65
N LEU A 186 10.72 -2.25 -4.98
CA LEU A 186 9.56 -1.81 -4.19
C LEU A 186 8.33 -1.56 -5.06
N ILE A 187 8.50 -0.98 -6.25
CA ILE A 187 7.39 -0.79 -7.20
C ILE A 187 6.81 -2.15 -7.63
N MET A 188 7.67 -3.13 -7.93
CA MET A 188 7.23 -4.48 -8.30
C MET A 188 6.45 -5.15 -7.17
N VAL A 189 6.97 -5.10 -5.93
CA VAL A 189 6.29 -5.62 -4.73
C VAL A 189 4.96 -4.88 -4.51
N ALA A 190 4.95 -3.55 -4.60
CA ALA A 190 3.75 -2.74 -4.43
C ALA A 190 2.65 -3.09 -5.43
N ILE A 191 3.00 -3.36 -6.69
CA ILE A 191 2.04 -3.81 -7.72
C ILE A 191 1.44 -5.17 -7.35
N ALA A 192 2.29 -6.12 -6.92
CA ALA A 192 1.85 -7.46 -6.55
C ALA A 192 0.93 -7.44 -5.32
N GLU A 193 1.35 -6.75 -4.27
CA GLU A 193 0.62 -6.65 -3.00
C GLU A 193 -0.71 -5.92 -3.13
N ASN A 194 -0.83 -4.99 -4.08
CA ASN A 194 -2.10 -4.30 -4.37
C ASN A 194 -2.98 -5.01 -5.40
N ALA A 195 -2.65 -6.26 -5.76
CA ALA A 195 -3.37 -7.06 -6.75
C ALA A 195 -3.58 -6.30 -8.08
N ARG A 196 -2.57 -5.53 -8.51
CA ARG A 196 -2.64 -4.69 -9.72
C ARG A 196 -2.01 -5.37 -10.92
N ILE A 197 -2.34 -4.87 -12.12
CA ILE A 197 -1.80 -5.37 -13.37
C ILE A 197 -0.29 -5.07 -13.37
N PRO A 198 0.58 -6.03 -13.75
CA PRO A 198 0.26 -7.30 -14.41
C PRO A 198 -0.06 -8.51 -13.52
N VAL A 199 0.01 -8.40 -12.19
CA VAL A 199 -0.13 -9.55 -11.28
C VAL A 199 -1.57 -10.02 -11.15
N ASP A 200 -2.50 -9.11 -10.86
CA ASP A 200 -3.94 -9.39 -10.88
C ASP A 200 -4.73 -8.20 -11.46
N ASN A 201 -6.03 -8.33 -11.64
CA ASN A 201 -6.89 -7.25 -12.10
C ASN A 201 -8.13 -7.14 -11.21
N PRO A 202 -8.23 -6.10 -10.35
CA PRO A 202 -9.35 -5.93 -9.44
C PRO A 202 -10.65 -5.54 -10.16
N ALA A 203 -10.61 -5.26 -11.46
CA ALA A 203 -11.81 -4.97 -12.24
C ALA A 203 -12.40 -6.20 -12.94
N THR A 204 -11.78 -7.38 -12.79
CA THR A 204 -12.19 -8.59 -13.52
C THR A 204 -12.69 -9.66 -12.56
N HIS A 205 -13.97 -10.00 -12.68
CA HIS A 205 -14.61 -11.07 -11.91
C HIS A 205 -14.63 -12.42 -12.68
N LEU A 206 -13.51 -12.80 -13.30
CA LEU A 206 -13.40 -14.07 -14.05
C LEU A 206 -12.87 -15.19 -13.15
N GLU A 207 -13.78 -16.02 -12.67
CA GLU A 207 -13.62 -17.14 -11.72
C GLU A 207 -12.26 -17.86 -11.76
N LEU A 208 -11.77 -18.24 -12.94
CA LEU A 208 -10.53 -19.03 -13.05
C LEU A 208 -9.23 -18.24 -12.83
N THR A 209 -9.24 -16.93 -13.06
CA THR A 209 -8.03 -16.08 -12.99
C THR A 209 -8.00 -15.16 -11.79
N MET A 210 -9.08 -15.09 -11.02
CA MET A 210 -9.15 -14.26 -9.82
C MET A 210 -8.16 -14.75 -8.76
N VAL A 211 -7.48 -13.81 -8.10
CA VAL A 211 -6.77 -14.05 -6.84
C VAL A 211 -7.47 -13.28 -5.73
N HIS A 212 -7.42 -11.95 -5.78
CA HIS A 212 -7.95 -11.10 -4.72
C HIS A 212 -9.48 -11.23 -4.61
N GLU A 213 -10.18 -11.07 -5.73
CA GLU A 213 -11.65 -11.15 -5.77
C GLU A 213 -12.14 -12.51 -5.24
N ALA A 214 -11.46 -13.61 -5.57
CA ALA A 214 -11.82 -14.96 -5.13
C ALA A 214 -11.81 -15.12 -3.60
N MET A 215 -10.98 -14.37 -2.89
CA MET A 215 -10.91 -14.39 -1.42
C MET A 215 -12.07 -13.64 -0.76
N VAL A 216 -12.68 -12.69 -1.48
CA VAL A 216 -13.66 -11.75 -0.94
C VAL A 216 -15.08 -12.02 -1.46
N LEU A 217 -15.26 -12.95 -2.41
CA LEU A 217 -16.55 -13.24 -3.06
C LEU A 217 -17.74 -13.46 -2.10
N GLU A 218 -17.48 -14.11 -0.96
CA GLU A 218 -18.53 -14.45 0.01
C GLU A 218 -18.89 -13.30 0.96
N TYR A 219 -18.10 -12.22 0.96
CA TYR A 219 -18.37 -11.07 1.81
C TYR A 219 -19.46 -10.18 1.23
N SER A 220 -20.30 -9.66 2.12
CA SER A 220 -21.41 -8.79 1.76
C SER A 220 -21.58 -7.62 2.74
N GLY A 221 -22.34 -6.61 2.30
CA GLY A 221 -22.70 -5.44 3.11
C GLY A 221 -21.50 -4.73 3.73
N ARG A 222 -21.58 -4.44 5.04
CA ARG A 222 -20.54 -3.74 5.79
C ARG A 222 -19.18 -4.45 5.80
N HIS A 223 -19.14 -5.79 5.78
CA HIS A 223 -17.88 -6.52 5.82
C HIS A 223 -17.08 -6.32 4.53
N LEU A 224 -17.76 -6.38 3.39
CA LEU A 224 -17.16 -6.05 2.09
C LEU A 224 -16.70 -4.59 2.05
N ALA A 225 -17.47 -3.66 2.62
CA ALA A 225 -17.07 -2.25 2.69
C ALA A 225 -15.74 -2.05 3.44
N MET A 226 -15.54 -2.77 4.55
CA MET A 226 -14.29 -2.68 5.33
C MET A 226 -13.09 -3.22 4.54
N ILE A 227 -13.25 -4.34 3.82
CA ILE A 227 -12.18 -4.93 3.01
C ILE A 227 -11.83 -4.03 1.82
N GLU A 228 -12.83 -3.49 1.13
CA GLU A 228 -12.64 -2.55 0.02
C GLU A 228 -11.94 -1.26 0.46
N LEU A 229 -12.31 -0.74 1.63
CA LEU A 229 -11.62 0.42 2.21
C LEU A 229 -10.19 0.08 2.63
N ALA A 230 -9.96 -1.11 3.19
CA ALA A 230 -8.61 -1.60 3.51
C ALA A 230 -7.74 -1.76 2.25
N ALA A 231 -8.31 -2.26 1.14
CA ALA A 231 -7.61 -2.37 -0.13
C ALA A 231 -7.26 -0.99 -0.71
N ALA A 232 -8.17 -0.02 -0.62
CA ALA A 232 -7.90 1.36 -1.01
C ALA A 232 -6.78 1.99 -0.15
N LEU A 233 -6.85 1.80 1.18
CA LEU A 233 -5.82 2.24 2.13
C LEU A 233 -4.46 1.60 1.82
N LYS A 234 -4.41 0.30 1.53
CA LYS A 234 -3.18 -0.41 1.18
C LYS A 234 -2.52 0.18 -0.07
N LEU A 235 -3.31 0.56 -1.08
CA LEU A 235 -2.77 1.23 -2.28
C LEU A 235 -2.10 2.55 -1.92
N GLN A 236 -2.78 3.37 -1.11
CA GLN A 236 -2.21 4.63 -0.65
C GLN A 236 -0.99 4.42 0.24
N LEU A 237 -0.98 3.40 1.11
CA LEU A 237 0.14 3.06 1.98
C LEU A 237 1.41 2.82 1.16
N TYR A 238 1.35 1.95 0.14
CA TYR A 238 2.53 1.67 -0.68
C TYR A 238 3.01 2.90 -1.45
N LEU A 239 2.10 3.71 -1.99
CA LEU A 239 2.48 4.96 -2.65
C LEU A 239 3.09 5.96 -1.66
N ALA A 240 2.52 6.09 -0.46
CA ALA A 240 3.03 6.94 0.59
C ALA A 240 4.42 6.47 1.06
N LEU A 241 4.66 5.16 1.16
CA LEU A 241 5.97 4.60 1.49
C LEU A 241 7.02 4.95 0.43
N ILE A 242 6.69 4.75 -0.85
CA ILE A 242 7.57 5.12 -1.98
C ILE A 242 7.87 6.62 -1.94
N ILE A 243 6.84 7.45 -1.72
CA ILE A 243 6.98 8.91 -1.65
C ILE A 243 7.86 9.31 -0.46
N CYS A 244 7.60 8.76 0.72
CA CYS A 244 8.32 9.09 1.96
C CYS A 244 9.81 8.73 1.87
N VAL A 245 10.16 7.63 1.21
CA VAL A 245 11.56 7.16 1.13
C VAL A 245 12.31 7.80 -0.03
N PHE A 246 11.75 7.76 -1.25
CA PHE A 246 12.50 8.11 -2.47
C PHE A 246 12.22 9.53 -2.95
N VAL A 247 11.15 10.15 -2.48
CA VAL A 247 10.64 11.45 -2.93
C VAL A 247 10.28 12.32 -1.72
N PRO A 248 11.13 12.49 -0.67
CA PRO A 248 10.75 13.10 0.62
C PRO A 248 10.62 14.65 0.61
N TRP A 249 10.78 15.30 -0.54
CA TRP A 249 10.83 16.77 -0.66
C TRP A 249 9.53 17.45 -0.25
N GLY A 250 9.61 18.55 0.51
CA GLY A 250 8.41 19.25 0.98
C GLY A 250 7.75 18.65 2.22
N LEU A 251 8.37 17.66 2.89
CA LEU A 251 7.98 17.29 4.25
C LEU A 251 8.30 18.44 5.21
N ALA A 252 7.30 18.89 5.96
CA ALA A 252 7.49 19.89 7.02
C ALA A 252 8.28 19.29 8.18
N ARG A 253 9.18 20.07 8.78
CA ARG A 253 9.94 19.68 9.97
C ARG A 253 9.21 20.12 11.25
N PRO A 254 9.54 19.51 12.39
CA PRO A 254 9.01 19.95 13.69
C PRO A 254 9.31 21.44 13.91
N GLY A 255 8.27 22.24 14.14
CA GLY A 255 8.40 23.67 14.42
C GLY A 255 8.38 24.62 13.21
N ASP A 256 8.27 24.12 11.98
CA ASP A 256 8.24 24.97 10.75
C ASP A 256 6.92 25.79 10.59
N GLY A 257 5.93 25.56 11.46
CA GLY A 257 4.67 26.30 11.51
C GLY A 257 3.58 25.80 10.54
N ILE A 258 2.40 26.44 10.62
CA ILE A 258 1.18 25.99 9.92
C ILE A 258 1.32 26.06 8.39
N THR A 259 2.03 27.08 7.88
CA THR A 259 2.25 27.27 6.45
C THR A 259 3.07 26.12 5.85
N ALA A 260 4.08 25.64 6.56
CA ALA A 260 4.88 24.49 6.13
C ALA A 260 4.05 23.20 6.10
N TYR A 261 3.17 22.98 7.08
CA TYR A 261 2.24 21.84 7.06
C TYR A 261 1.27 21.90 5.86
N ALA A 262 0.75 23.08 5.53
CA ALA A 262 -0.11 23.24 4.36
C ALA A 262 0.64 22.95 3.04
N VAL A 263 1.88 23.44 2.90
CA VAL A 263 2.73 23.15 1.73
C VAL A 263 3.04 21.66 1.63
N GLY A 264 3.39 21.01 2.74
CA GLY A 264 3.65 19.58 2.76
C GLY A 264 2.43 18.74 2.40
N MET A 265 1.25 19.14 2.85
CA MET A 265 -0.01 18.46 2.51
C MET A 265 -0.30 18.55 1.01
N VAL A 266 -0.16 19.75 0.43
CA VAL A 266 -0.32 19.95 -1.01
C VAL A 266 0.72 19.15 -1.80
N ALA A 267 1.98 19.17 -1.38
CA ALA A 267 3.05 18.39 -2.01
C ALA A 267 2.76 16.89 -1.97
N PHE A 268 2.26 16.37 -0.84
CA PHE A 268 1.88 14.97 -0.70
C PHE A 268 0.73 14.59 -1.64
N ILE A 269 -0.35 15.39 -1.69
CA ILE A 269 -1.49 15.16 -2.59
C ILE A 269 -1.06 15.18 -4.05
N LEU A 270 -0.22 16.14 -4.44
CA LEU A 270 0.31 16.21 -5.81
C LEU A 270 1.13 14.97 -6.18
N LYS A 271 2.00 14.50 -5.28
CA LYS A 271 2.79 13.28 -5.51
C LYS A 271 1.93 12.03 -5.57
N LEU A 272 0.91 11.92 -4.72
CA LEU A 272 -0.09 10.85 -4.82
C LEU A 272 -0.81 10.89 -6.17
N GLY A 273 -1.16 12.10 -6.65
CA GLY A 273 -1.73 12.30 -7.98
C GLY A 273 -0.79 11.83 -9.09
N VAL A 274 0.48 12.19 -9.04
CA VAL A 274 1.49 11.71 -10.00
C VAL A 274 1.63 10.18 -9.94
N GLY A 275 1.71 9.60 -8.74
CA GLY A 275 1.75 8.14 -8.56
C GLY A 275 0.51 7.45 -9.14
N GLY A 276 -0.68 8.03 -8.95
CA GLY A 276 -1.92 7.55 -9.54
C GLY A 276 -1.94 7.64 -11.06
N VAL A 277 -1.38 8.70 -11.66
CA VAL A 277 -1.21 8.83 -13.11
C VAL A 277 -0.28 7.75 -13.65
N LEU A 278 0.88 7.58 -13.03
CA LEU A 278 1.86 6.55 -13.42
C LEU A 278 1.27 5.15 -13.33
N LEU A 279 0.54 4.85 -12.26
CA LEU A 279 -0.16 3.57 -12.10
C LEU A 279 -1.23 3.38 -13.19
N ALA A 280 -2.05 4.40 -13.45
CA ALA A 280 -3.08 4.32 -14.49
C ALA A 280 -2.47 4.08 -15.88
N LEU A 281 -1.39 4.79 -16.22
CA LEU A 281 -0.65 4.58 -17.47
C LEU A 281 -0.12 3.15 -17.55
N PHE A 282 0.59 2.70 -16.52
CA PHE A 282 1.16 1.36 -16.45
C PHE A 282 0.10 0.24 -16.59
N GLU A 283 -1.01 0.35 -15.85
CA GLU A 283 -2.12 -0.62 -15.94
C GLU A 283 -2.86 -0.60 -17.29
N THR A 284 -2.71 0.47 -18.09
CA THR A 284 -3.32 0.55 -19.44
C THR A 284 -2.38 0.11 -20.57
N THR A 285 -1.06 0.15 -20.34
CA THR A 285 -0.06 -0.26 -21.34
C THR A 285 0.31 -1.73 -21.24
N ILE A 286 0.08 -2.36 -20.09
CA ILE A 286 0.48 -3.74 -19.80
C ILE A 286 -0.74 -4.65 -19.67
N ALA A 287 -0.60 -5.90 -20.12
CA ALA A 287 -1.61 -6.94 -19.97
C ALA A 287 -1.39 -7.79 -18.70
N LYS A 288 -2.47 -8.38 -18.18
CA LYS A 288 -2.41 -9.32 -17.05
C LYS A 288 -1.54 -10.55 -17.40
N MET A 289 -0.61 -10.89 -16.53
CA MET A 289 0.22 -12.09 -16.62
C MET A 289 -0.56 -13.34 -16.21
N ARG A 290 -0.09 -14.50 -16.66
CA ARG A 290 -0.53 -15.79 -16.12
C ARG A 290 0.03 -15.96 -14.71
N VAL A 291 -0.74 -16.57 -13.82
CA VAL A 291 -0.36 -16.80 -12.40
C VAL A 291 1.02 -17.46 -12.28
N PHE A 292 1.36 -18.40 -13.17
CA PHE A 292 2.65 -19.09 -13.18
C PHE A 292 3.87 -18.19 -13.45
N ARG A 293 3.69 -16.99 -14.02
CA ARG A 293 4.78 -16.01 -14.22
C ARG A 293 4.96 -15.04 -13.05
N VAL A 294 4.01 -14.99 -12.12
CA VAL A 294 4.11 -14.09 -10.95
C VAL A 294 5.33 -14.42 -10.09
N PRO A 295 5.71 -15.69 -9.87
CA PRO A 295 6.95 -16.02 -9.18
C PRO A 295 8.22 -15.47 -9.84
N GLU A 296 8.30 -15.50 -11.17
CA GLU A 296 9.45 -14.95 -11.91
C GLU A 296 9.52 -13.43 -11.73
N PHE A 297 8.37 -12.75 -11.79
CA PHE A 297 8.25 -11.31 -11.56
C PHE A 297 8.72 -10.93 -10.14
N LEU A 298 8.21 -11.61 -9.11
CA LEU A 298 8.61 -11.33 -7.72
C LEU A 298 10.02 -11.83 -7.39
N GLY A 299 10.47 -12.90 -8.02
CA GLY A 299 11.85 -13.37 -7.95
C GLY A 299 12.82 -12.31 -8.47
N ALA A 300 12.49 -11.63 -9.57
CA ALA A 300 13.26 -10.49 -10.06
C ALA A 300 13.26 -9.32 -9.05
N ALA A 301 12.14 -9.01 -8.40
CA ALA A 301 12.10 -8.00 -7.33
C ALA A 301 13.01 -8.37 -6.14
N LEU A 302 12.98 -9.64 -5.71
CA LEU A 302 13.87 -10.15 -4.67
C LEU A 302 15.35 -10.02 -5.07
N MET A 303 15.69 -10.40 -6.29
CA MET A 303 17.06 -10.30 -6.81
C MET A 303 17.53 -8.85 -6.92
N LEU A 304 16.67 -7.92 -7.35
CA LEU A 304 16.97 -6.48 -7.37
C LEU A 304 17.23 -5.93 -5.96
N GLY A 305 16.40 -6.32 -4.98
CA GLY A 305 16.61 -5.98 -3.57
C GLY A 305 17.95 -6.51 -3.05
N LEU A 306 18.25 -7.80 -3.31
CA LEU A 306 19.52 -8.42 -2.93
C LEU A 306 20.72 -7.74 -3.59
N LEU A 307 20.68 -7.50 -4.90
CA LEU A 307 21.74 -6.78 -5.61
C LEU A 307 21.93 -5.35 -5.06
N GLY A 308 20.84 -4.67 -4.71
CA GLY A 308 20.88 -3.38 -4.03
C GLY A 308 21.66 -3.44 -2.72
N THR A 309 21.39 -4.43 -1.87
CA THR A 309 22.13 -4.63 -0.60
C THR A 309 23.61 -4.93 -0.83
N LEU A 310 23.93 -5.83 -1.77
CA LEU A 310 25.31 -6.24 -2.03
C LEU A 310 26.15 -5.09 -2.59
N LEU A 311 25.62 -4.34 -3.55
CA LEU A 311 26.32 -3.17 -4.09
C LEU A 311 26.57 -2.10 -3.03
N LEU A 312 25.62 -1.89 -2.12
CA LEU A 312 25.82 -0.97 -1.01
C LEU A 312 26.95 -1.43 -0.08
N PHE A 313 27.02 -2.73 0.21
CA PHE A 313 28.06 -3.28 1.07
C PHE A 313 29.46 -3.14 0.43
N VAL A 314 29.58 -3.52 -0.84
CA VAL A 314 30.85 -3.45 -1.60
C VAL A 314 31.31 -1.99 -1.78
N SER A 315 30.40 -1.07 -2.05
CA SER A 315 30.75 0.36 -2.25
C SER A 315 31.10 1.10 -0.96
N ARG A 316 30.80 0.55 0.23
CA ARG A 316 31.23 1.09 1.53
C ARG A 316 32.58 0.53 2.00
N SER A 317 33.03 -0.58 1.44
CA SER A 317 34.30 -1.23 1.81
C SER A 317 35.53 -0.72 1.04
N LEU A 318 35.34 0.28 0.17
CA LEU A 318 36.38 1.00 -0.57
C LEU A 318 36.40 2.47 -0.13
#